data_AF-A0A7S6S096-F1
#
_entry.id   AF-A0A7S6S096-F1
#
_cell.length_a   1.000
_cell.length_b   1.000
_cell.length_c   1.000
_cell.angle_alpha   90.00
_cell.angle_beta   90.00
_cell.angle_gamma   90.00
#
_symmetry.space_group_name_H-M   'P 1'
#
loop_
_entity.id
_entity.type
_entity.pdbx_description
1 polymer ?
#
loop_
_entity_poly.entity_id
_entity_poly.type
_entity_poly.pdbx_seq_one_letter_code
_entity_poly.pdbx_strand_id
1 'polypeptide(L)'
;MLKRMSTCAALGAIALSALAAAAQQSAALNEIKTLAEDFARVDQVVSVADAERVRGRLAALKLNPADLQPREQEQLLRVELFAALGTGQAAAAGSAGDQLALLAPKKRQPLECAYVAALVNCHAARADERLRELISSATGAEKEQLSRRQRWLRTIGSEAPDLTIEAGDERFATRDRRKRVLVIDFWSVLNTPSDLHVSTLLSVHDEFKGTAAFQMVGVNTDAENRVERAKSFAAEKGWVWPQHYERVAAGAPITHKAFRAGAAPYQVLIDGRGIIRAVGSAADPGFRYAIRAAVAETLGKAPAPQPIDVSGKTPAEFAPPKAPEAPPVATHNEPPRASDPAAADLLRQARVFLKTGRKTDAKAMLQRIVNEYPQSLEAREAGDLLIHL
;
A
#
# COMPACT_ATOMS: atom_id res chain seq x y z
N MET A 1 14.18 -58.19 34.71
CA MET A 1 13.09 -57.33 35.25
C MET A 1 13.29 -55.85 34.87
N LEU A 2 14.47 -55.25 35.07
CA LEU A 2 14.78 -53.84 34.73
C LEU A 2 14.49 -53.42 33.27
N LYS A 3 14.81 -54.25 32.26
CA LYS A 3 14.53 -53.91 30.84
C LYS A 3 13.02 -53.77 30.54
N ARG A 4 12.15 -54.55 31.19
CA ARG A 4 10.69 -54.47 30.97
C ARG A 4 10.08 -53.21 31.61
N MET A 5 10.60 -52.77 32.76
CA MET A 5 10.15 -51.53 33.40
C MET A 5 10.55 -50.29 32.59
N SER A 6 11.74 -50.31 31.97
CA SER A 6 12.21 -49.22 31.10
C SER A 6 11.35 -49.03 29.85
N THR A 7 10.85 -50.11 29.25
CA THR A 7 9.99 -50.03 28.05
C THR A 7 8.60 -49.49 28.36
N CYS A 8 8.00 -49.87 29.49
CA CYS A 8 6.69 -49.34 29.92
C CYS A 8 6.75 -47.83 30.22
N ALA A 9 7.83 -47.35 30.86
CA ALA A 9 8.00 -45.92 31.12
C ALA A 9 8.15 -45.09 29.83
N ALA A 10 8.90 -45.60 28.85
CA ALA A 10 9.06 -44.93 27.55
C ALA A 10 7.74 -44.83 26.76
N LEU A 11 6.95 -45.91 26.72
CA LEU A 11 5.63 -45.89 26.07
C LEU A 11 4.66 -44.92 26.75
N GLY A 12 4.69 -44.84 28.08
CA GLY A 12 3.89 -43.86 28.84
C GLY A 12 4.25 -42.41 28.52
N ALA A 13 5.54 -42.09 28.41
CA ALA A 13 6.01 -40.75 28.07
C ALA A 13 5.61 -40.32 26.64
N ILE A 14 5.70 -41.24 25.68
CA ILE A 14 5.27 -40.99 24.28
C ILE A 14 3.76 -40.72 24.22
N ALA A 15 2.94 -41.54 24.90
CA ALA A 15 1.50 -41.36 24.92
C ALA A 15 1.08 -40.02 25.55
N LEU A 16 1.73 -39.62 26.66
CA LEU A 16 1.46 -38.34 27.31
C LEU A 16 1.84 -37.14 26.42
N SER A 17 2.98 -37.22 25.73
CA SER A 17 3.41 -36.20 24.77
C SER A 17 2.43 -36.07 23.60
N ALA A 18 1.91 -37.19 23.08
CA ALA A 18 0.94 -37.18 21.99
C ALA A 18 -0.40 -36.56 22.42
N LEU A 19 -0.87 -36.86 23.64
CA LEU A 19 -2.09 -36.26 24.19
C LEU A 19 -1.94 -34.75 24.41
N ALA A 20 -0.78 -34.30 24.94
CA ALA A 20 -0.49 -32.89 25.12
C ALA A 20 -0.45 -32.14 23.78
N ALA A 21 0.18 -32.74 22.76
CA ALA A 21 0.21 -32.19 21.41
C ALA A 21 -1.19 -32.10 20.79
N ALA A 22 -2.02 -33.14 20.94
CA ALA A 22 -3.40 -33.14 20.44
C ALA A 22 -4.28 -32.08 21.15
N ALA A 23 -4.12 -31.92 22.47
CA ALA A 23 -4.83 -30.88 23.22
C ALA A 23 -4.39 -29.47 22.80
N GLN A 24 -3.09 -29.25 22.60
CA GLN A 24 -2.57 -27.98 22.11
C GLN A 24 -3.06 -27.68 20.69
N GLN A 25 -3.08 -28.67 19.80
CA GLN A 25 -3.63 -28.54 18.46
C GLN A 25 -5.12 -28.19 18.50
N SER A 26 -5.92 -28.89 19.30
CA SER A 26 -7.35 -28.59 19.45
C SER A 26 -7.60 -27.16 19.97
N ALA A 27 -6.83 -26.70 20.95
CA ALA A 27 -6.92 -25.33 21.45
C ALA A 27 -6.57 -24.30 20.37
N ALA A 28 -5.52 -24.54 19.59
CA ALA A 28 -5.10 -23.68 18.49
C ALA A 28 -6.15 -23.60 17.37
N LEU A 29 -6.80 -24.73 17.05
CA LEU A 29 -7.89 -24.78 16.07
C LEU A 29 -9.12 -23.99 16.53
N ASN A 30 -9.50 -24.11 17.81
CA ASN A 30 -10.58 -23.32 18.39
C ASN A 30 -10.25 -21.82 18.34
N GLU A 31 -9.00 -21.45 18.63
CA GLU A 31 -8.55 -20.06 18.56
C GLU A 31 -8.62 -19.48 17.14
N ILE A 32 -8.16 -20.22 16.12
CA ILE A 32 -8.30 -19.81 14.72
C ILE A 32 -9.76 -19.61 14.35
N LYS A 33 -10.63 -20.55 14.74
CA LYS A 33 -12.07 -20.44 14.45
C LYS A 33 -12.65 -19.15 15.02
N THR A 34 -12.38 -18.85 16.30
CA THR A 34 -12.82 -17.60 16.94
C THR A 34 -12.28 -16.38 16.22
N LEU A 35 -10.99 -16.35 15.89
CA LEU A 35 -10.39 -15.25 15.13
C LEU A 35 -11.03 -15.09 13.73
N ALA A 36 -11.32 -16.19 13.04
CA ALA A 36 -11.95 -16.14 11.72
C ALA A 36 -13.40 -15.61 11.76
N GLU A 37 -14.11 -15.84 12.87
CA GLU A 37 -15.48 -15.37 13.08
C GLU A 37 -15.51 -13.89 13.50
N ASP A 38 -14.65 -13.49 14.43
CA ASP A 38 -14.70 -12.16 15.06
C ASP A 38 -13.88 -11.09 14.31
N PHE A 39 -12.79 -11.49 13.67
CA PHE A 39 -11.80 -10.56 13.11
C PHE A 39 -11.74 -10.57 11.58
N ALA A 40 -11.96 -11.71 10.94
CA ALA A 40 -11.71 -11.88 9.49
C ALA A 40 -12.95 -11.62 8.61
N ARG A 41 -13.59 -10.46 8.79
CA ARG A 41 -14.85 -10.09 8.12
C ARG A 41 -14.65 -9.10 6.98
N VAL A 42 -15.15 -9.42 5.77
CA VAL A 42 -14.95 -8.60 4.55
C VAL A 42 -15.64 -7.23 4.62
N ASP A 43 -16.73 -7.14 5.37
CA ASP A 43 -17.48 -5.91 5.58
C ASP A 43 -16.87 -5.00 6.66
N GLN A 44 -15.74 -5.38 7.27
CA GLN A 44 -15.12 -4.67 8.37
C GLN A 44 -13.67 -4.26 8.08
N VAL A 45 -13.30 -3.11 8.63
CA VAL A 45 -11.91 -2.64 8.63
C VAL A 45 -11.30 -2.88 9.99
N VAL A 46 -10.36 -3.81 10.03
CA VAL A 46 -9.57 -4.17 11.21
C VAL A 46 -8.62 -3.03 11.57
N SER A 47 -8.45 -2.69 12.85
CA SER A 47 -7.45 -1.68 13.25
C SER A 47 -6.01 -2.21 13.13
N VAL A 48 -5.03 -1.32 12.95
CA VAL A 48 -3.60 -1.72 12.89
C VAL A 48 -3.19 -2.48 14.17
N ALA A 49 -3.59 -1.99 15.34
CA ALA A 49 -3.27 -2.60 16.63
C ALA A 49 -3.88 -4.01 16.79
N ASP A 50 -5.13 -4.20 16.36
CA ASP A 50 -5.76 -5.52 16.38
C ASP A 50 -5.06 -6.47 15.42
N ALA A 51 -4.69 -5.99 14.23
CA ALA A 51 -3.98 -6.79 13.24
C ALA A 51 -2.61 -7.25 13.76
N GLU A 52 -1.83 -6.35 14.39
CA GLU A 52 -0.55 -6.71 15.02
C GLU A 52 -0.72 -7.71 16.15
N ARG A 53 -1.72 -7.51 17.02
CA ARG A 53 -2.05 -8.46 18.11
C ARG A 53 -2.37 -9.84 17.55
N VAL A 54 -3.19 -9.92 16.50
CA VAL A 54 -3.56 -11.20 15.87
C VAL A 54 -2.35 -11.86 15.22
N ARG A 55 -1.45 -11.12 14.55
CA ARG A 55 -0.20 -11.69 14.02
C ARG A 55 0.66 -12.31 15.12
N GLY A 56 0.79 -11.63 16.26
CA GLY A 56 1.51 -12.15 17.42
C GLY A 56 0.90 -13.46 17.94
N ARG A 57 -0.43 -13.54 18.03
CA ARG A 57 -1.15 -14.76 18.42
C ARG A 57 -0.94 -15.90 17.43
N LEU A 58 -1.10 -15.65 16.12
CA LEU A 58 -0.87 -16.65 15.08
C LEU A 58 0.55 -17.23 15.13
N ALA A 59 1.56 -16.37 15.30
CA ALA A 59 2.94 -16.81 15.44
C ALA A 59 3.17 -17.73 16.66
N ALA A 60 2.44 -17.49 17.76
CA ALA A 60 2.53 -18.30 18.98
C ALA A 60 1.88 -19.69 18.83
N LEU A 61 0.88 -19.84 17.94
CA LEU A 61 0.20 -21.12 17.70
C LEU A 61 1.09 -22.17 17.01
N LYS A 62 2.13 -21.74 16.27
CA LYS A 62 3.09 -22.61 15.56
C LYS A 62 2.41 -23.70 14.71
N LEU A 63 1.30 -23.35 14.09
CA LEU A 63 0.57 -24.29 13.23
C LEU A 63 1.27 -24.47 11.89
N ASN A 64 1.29 -25.70 11.42
CA ASN A 64 1.71 -26.04 10.07
C ASN A 64 0.47 -26.17 9.18
N PRO A 65 0.28 -25.31 8.17
CA PRO A 65 -0.89 -25.36 7.30
C PRO A 65 -1.13 -26.72 6.63
N ALA A 66 -0.06 -27.48 6.37
CA ALA A 66 -0.16 -28.80 5.74
C ALA A 66 -0.84 -29.86 6.63
N ASP A 67 -0.85 -29.66 7.95
CA ASP A 67 -1.44 -30.58 8.93
C ASP A 67 -2.93 -30.27 9.22
N LEU A 68 -3.44 -29.17 8.66
CA LEU A 68 -4.80 -28.69 8.88
C LEU A 68 -5.79 -29.27 7.86
N GLN A 69 -7.03 -29.49 8.28
CA GLN A 69 -8.13 -29.80 7.38
C GLN A 69 -8.45 -28.60 6.46
N PRO A 70 -9.04 -28.81 5.28
CA PRO A 70 -9.34 -27.71 4.34
C PRO A 70 -10.14 -26.56 4.95
N ARG A 71 -11.09 -26.86 5.85
CA ARG A 71 -11.86 -25.82 6.54
C ARG A 71 -11.00 -24.97 7.49
N GLU A 72 -10.05 -25.60 8.17
CA GLU A 72 -9.15 -24.95 9.12
C GLU A 72 -8.09 -24.13 8.39
N GLN A 73 -7.58 -24.62 7.26
CA GLN A 73 -6.74 -23.86 6.33
C GLN A 73 -7.45 -22.60 5.84
N GLU A 74 -8.72 -22.71 5.43
CA GLU A 74 -9.53 -21.56 4.99
C GLU A 74 -9.67 -20.51 6.11
N GLN A 75 -9.90 -20.96 7.35
CA GLN A 75 -9.99 -20.05 8.50
C GLN A 75 -8.66 -19.38 8.81
N LEU A 76 -7.55 -20.14 8.84
CA LEU A 76 -6.21 -19.61 9.08
C LEU A 76 -5.85 -18.54 8.03
N LEU A 77 -6.02 -18.86 6.75
CA LEU A 77 -5.70 -17.96 5.65
C LEU A 77 -6.54 -16.68 5.68
N ARG A 78 -7.81 -16.76 6.09
CA ARG A 78 -8.65 -15.57 6.30
C ARG A 78 -8.06 -14.69 7.41
N VAL A 79 -7.70 -15.26 8.56
CA VAL A 79 -7.11 -14.48 9.66
C VAL A 79 -5.79 -13.85 9.24
N GLU A 80 -4.92 -14.59 8.56
CA GLU A 80 -3.65 -14.09 8.02
C GLU A 80 -3.86 -12.94 7.02
N LEU A 81 -4.82 -13.09 6.09
CA LEU A 81 -5.18 -12.07 5.12
C LEU A 81 -5.60 -10.77 5.81
N PHE A 82 -6.53 -10.82 6.77
CA PHE A 82 -7.00 -9.60 7.45
C PHE A 82 -5.94 -8.97 8.34
N ALA A 83 -5.05 -9.78 8.92
CA ALA A 83 -3.93 -9.26 9.69
C ALA A 83 -2.86 -8.60 8.78
N ALA A 84 -2.63 -9.14 7.58
CA ALA A 84 -1.79 -8.51 6.57
C ALA A 84 -2.42 -7.21 6.03
N LEU A 85 -3.71 -7.22 5.71
CA LEU A 85 -4.47 -6.04 5.27
C LEU A 85 -4.45 -4.93 6.32
N GLY A 86 -4.72 -5.26 7.59
CA GLY A 86 -4.71 -4.30 8.69
C GLY A 86 -3.33 -3.66 8.92
N THR A 87 -2.24 -4.38 8.65
CA THR A 87 -0.86 -3.87 8.77
C THR A 87 -0.27 -3.33 7.46
N GLY A 88 -1.08 -3.21 6.40
CA GLY A 88 -0.63 -2.68 5.10
C GLY A 88 0.35 -3.58 4.33
N GLN A 89 0.42 -4.88 4.65
CA GLN A 89 1.31 -5.84 3.99
C GLN A 89 0.65 -6.43 2.72
N ALA A 90 0.59 -5.61 1.66
CA ALA A 90 -0.15 -5.93 0.44
C ALA A 90 0.25 -7.26 -0.22
N ALA A 91 1.55 -7.55 -0.32
CA ALA A 91 2.05 -8.79 -0.92
C ALA A 91 1.62 -10.04 -0.13
N ALA A 92 1.71 -9.98 1.20
CA ALA A 92 1.26 -11.07 2.07
C ALA A 92 -0.26 -11.29 1.98
N ALA A 93 -1.04 -10.20 1.96
CA ALA A 93 -2.48 -10.27 1.74
C ALA A 93 -2.81 -10.89 0.38
N GLY A 94 -2.10 -10.48 -0.69
CA GLY A 94 -2.23 -11.05 -2.03
C GLY A 94 -2.01 -12.56 -2.05
N SER A 95 -0.90 -13.04 -1.45
CA SER A 95 -0.59 -14.47 -1.36
C SER A 95 -1.68 -15.25 -0.61
N ALA A 96 -2.14 -14.76 0.54
CA ALA A 96 -3.20 -15.42 1.30
C ALA A 96 -4.54 -15.44 0.51
N GLY A 97 -4.84 -14.35 -0.21
CA GLY A 97 -6.02 -14.25 -1.07
C GLY A 97 -6.01 -15.25 -2.22
N ASP A 98 -4.87 -15.44 -2.88
CA ASP A 98 -4.72 -16.44 -3.94
C ASP A 98 -4.94 -17.86 -3.40
N GLN A 99 -4.35 -18.18 -2.24
CA GLN A 99 -4.50 -19.49 -1.61
C GLN A 99 -5.96 -19.75 -1.19
N LEU A 100 -6.66 -18.74 -0.66
CA LEU A 100 -8.08 -18.84 -0.35
C LEU A 100 -8.94 -19.13 -1.58
N ALA A 101 -8.67 -18.45 -2.70
CA ALA A 101 -9.38 -18.66 -3.94
C ALA A 101 -9.15 -20.09 -4.49
N LEU A 102 -7.94 -20.64 -4.36
CA LEU A 102 -7.65 -22.02 -4.75
C LEU A 102 -8.35 -23.06 -3.86
N LEU A 103 -8.38 -22.81 -2.55
CA LEU A 103 -8.96 -23.73 -1.57
C LEU A 103 -10.50 -23.79 -1.63
N ALA A 104 -11.14 -22.67 -1.98
CA ALA A 104 -12.59 -22.54 -1.97
C ALA A 104 -13.13 -21.71 -3.17
N PRO A 105 -12.89 -22.12 -4.43
CA PRO A 105 -13.09 -21.29 -5.62
C PRO A 105 -14.54 -20.92 -5.94
N LYS A 106 -15.52 -21.59 -5.30
CA LYS A 106 -16.95 -21.34 -5.53
C LYS A 106 -17.66 -20.76 -4.31
N LYS A 107 -16.95 -20.58 -3.19
CA LYS A 107 -17.54 -19.99 -1.99
C LYS A 107 -17.45 -18.48 -2.09
N ARG A 108 -18.58 -17.81 -1.92
CA ARG A 108 -18.69 -16.35 -2.00
C ARG A 108 -17.67 -15.62 -1.11
N GLN A 109 -17.62 -15.96 0.18
CA GLN A 109 -16.80 -15.22 1.13
C GLN A 109 -15.28 -15.32 0.82
N PRO A 110 -14.70 -16.50 0.54
CA PRO A 110 -13.33 -16.60 0.01
C PRO A 110 -13.08 -15.78 -1.25
N LEU A 111 -14.01 -15.75 -2.21
CA LEU A 111 -13.90 -14.92 -3.41
C LEU A 111 -13.89 -13.42 -3.09
N GLU A 112 -14.72 -12.97 -2.16
CA GLU A 112 -14.73 -11.57 -1.71
C GLU A 112 -13.41 -11.21 -0.99
N CYS A 113 -12.87 -12.11 -0.16
CA CYS A 113 -11.56 -11.93 0.47
C CYS A 113 -10.44 -11.82 -0.59
N ALA A 114 -10.45 -12.74 -1.57
CA ALA A 114 -9.48 -12.76 -2.65
C ALA A 114 -9.56 -11.50 -3.53
N TYR A 115 -10.77 -11.00 -3.79
CA TYR A 115 -10.99 -9.72 -4.49
C TYR A 115 -10.32 -8.55 -3.72
N VAL A 116 -10.58 -8.43 -2.41
CA VAL A 116 -10.00 -7.36 -1.60
C VAL A 116 -8.47 -7.46 -1.55
N ALA A 117 -7.93 -8.68 -1.36
CA ALA A 117 -6.49 -8.91 -1.39
C ALA A 117 -5.86 -8.50 -2.73
N ALA A 118 -6.46 -8.90 -3.85
CA ALA A 118 -5.98 -8.55 -5.18
C ALA A 118 -6.02 -7.04 -5.44
N LEU A 119 -7.09 -6.36 -5.00
CA LEU A 119 -7.21 -4.90 -5.08
C LEU A 119 -6.08 -4.20 -4.31
N VAL A 120 -5.87 -4.58 -3.05
CA VAL A 120 -4.83 -3.99 -2.18
C VAL A 120 -3.43 -4.25 -2.70
N ASN A 121 -3.21 -5.44 -3.27
CA ASN A 121 -1.97 -5.84 -3.94
C ASN A 121 -1.80 -5.22 -5.35
N CYS A 122 -2.67 -4.29 -5.76
CA CYS A 122 -2.63 -3.63 -7.07
C CYS A 122 -2.65 -4.60 -8.27
N HIS A 123 -3.32 -5.74 -8.14
CA HIS A 123 -3.38 -6.77 -9.17
C HIS A 123 -4.78 -6.81 -9.80
N ALA A 124 -5.07 -5.82 -10.65
CA ALA A 124 -6.40 -5.60 -11.23
C ALA A 124 -6.90 -6.79 -12.07
N ALA A 125 -6.04 -7.50 -12.82
CA ALA A 125 -6.43 -8.71 -13.54
C ALA A 125 -7.04 -9.79 -12.64
N ARG A 126 -6.41 -10.09 -11.49
CA ARG A 126 -6.94 -11.06 -10.52
C ARG A 126 -8.21 -10.54 -9.86
N ALA A 127 -8.25 -9.25 -9.48
CA ALA A 127 -9.45 -8.66 -8.92
C ALA A 127 -10.64 -8.75 -9.89
N ASP A 128 -10.40 -8.57 -11.20
CA ASP A 128 -11.42 -8.68 -12.24
C ASP A 128 -11.93 -10.12 -12.40
N GLU A 129 -11.03 -11.10 -12.40
CA GLU A 129 -11.39 -12.53 -12.39
C GLU A 129 -12.35 -12.85 -11.23
N ARG A 130 -12.00 -12.44 -10.00
CA ARG A 130 -12.84 -12.68 -8.81
C ARG A 130 -14.18 -11.95 -8.88
N LEU A 131 -14.20 -10.71 -9.39
CA LEU A 131 -15.46 -9.99 -9.58
C LEU A 131 -16.35 -10.66 -10.62
N ARG A 132 -15.81 -11.20 -11.73
CA ARG A 132 -16.62 -11.93 -12.71
C ARG A 132 -17.30 -13.15 -12.08
N GLU A 133 -16.58 -13.89 -11.24
CA GLU A 133 -17.13 -15.03 -10.49
C GLU A 133 -18.26 -14.58 -9.55
N LEU A 134 -18.03 -13.53 -8.76
CA LEU A 134 -19.07 -12.97 -7.88
C LEU A 134 -20.30 -12.48 -8.66
N ILE A 135 -20.09 -11.73 -9.75
CA ILE A 135 -21.15 -11.19 -10.63
C ILE A 135 -22.01 -12.31 -11.23
N SER A 136 -21.40 -13.46 -11.58
CA SER A 136 -22.12 -14.58 -12.18
C SER A 136 -23.20 -15.17 -11.27
N SER A 137 -23.02 -15.04 -9.95
CA SER A 137 -23.96 -15.52 -8.93
C SER A 137 -24.85 -14.43 -8.32
N ALA A 138 -24.50 -13.16 -8.52
CA ALA A 138 -25.21 -12.03 -7.95
C ALA A 138 -26.49 -11.66 -8.73
N THR A 139 -27.47 -11.07 -8.03
CA THR A 139 -28.71 -10.58 -8.63
C THR A 139 -29.05 -9.16 -8.17
N GLY A 140 -29.97 -8.48 -8.86
CA GLY A 140 -30.48 -7.17 -8.48
C GLY A 140 -29.40 -6.10 -8.23
N ALA A 141 -29.58 -5.34 -7.14
CA ALA A 141 -28.71 -4.24 -6.75
C ALA A 141 -27.25 -4.67 -6.49
N GLU A 142 -27.06 -5.90 -6.01
CA GLU A 142 -25.73 -6.45 -5.73
C GLU A 142 -24.93 -6.63 -7.02
N LYS A 143 -25.56 -7.19 -8.06
CA LYS A 143 -24.93 -7.35 -9.38
C LYS A 143 -24.54 -6.00 -9.98
N GLU A 144 -25.36 -4.97 -9.78
CA GLU A 144 -25.07 -3.61 -10.23
C GLU A 144 -23.86 -3.02 -9.47
N GLN A 145 -23.81 -3.18 -8.15
CA GLN A 145 -22.67 -2.75 -7.33
C GLN A 145 -21.36 -3.44 -7.76
N LEU A 146 -21.38 -4.76 -7.96
CA LEU A 146 -20.20 -5.51 -8.41
C LEU A 146 -19.79 -5.11 -9.84
N SER A 147 -20.74 -4.92 -10.74
CA SER A 147 -20.46 -4.45 -12.11
C SER A 147 -19.84 -3.05 -12.12
N ARG A 148 -20.26 -2.17 -11.18
CA ARG A 148 -19.64 -0.85 -10.99
C ARG A 148 -18.19 -0.98 -10.50
N ARG A 149 -17.92 -1.82 -9.49
CA ARG A 149 -16.56 -2.14 -9.04
C ARG A 149 -15.69 -2.65 -10.19
N GLN A 150 -16.25 -3.52 -11.03
CA GLN A 150 -15.54 -4.07 -12.19
C GLN A 150 -15.14 -3.00 -13.21
N ARG A 151 -16.00 -2.01 -13.46
CA ARG A 151 -15.64 -0.87 -14.34
C ARG A 151 -14.47 -0.06 -13.78
N TRP A 152 -14.45 0.16 -12.46
CA TRP A 152 -13.37 0.89 -11.80
C TRP A 152 -12.02 0.19 -11.88
N LEU A 153 -11.99 -1.15 -11.86
CA LEU A 153 -10.75 -1.94 -12.01
C LEU A 153 -9.95 -1.59 -13.27
N ARG A 154 -10.60 -1.14 -14.35
CA ARG A 154 -9.94 -0.79 -15.62
C ARG A 154 -8.90 0.33 -15.49
N THR A 155 -8.99 1.13 -14.43
CA THR A 155 -8.05 2.23 -14.15
C THR A 155 -6.96 1.83 -13.15
N ILE A 156 -7.16 0.76 -12.40
CA ILE A 156 -6.23 0.32 -11.37
C ILE A 156 -4.99 -0.30 -12.01
N GLY A 157 -3.83 0.03 -11.46
CA GLY A 157 -2.52 -0.34 -11.98
C GLY A 157 -2.04 0.57 -13.10
N SER A 158 -2.85 1.52 -13.58
CA SER A 158 -2.41 2.53 -14.56
C SER A 158 -1.76 3.73 -13.89
N GLU A 159 -0.95 4.46 -14.65
CA GLU A 159 -0.48 5.79 -14.27
C GLU A 159 -1.67 6.74 -14.11
N ALA A 160 -1.61 7.56 -13.06
CA ALA A 160 -2.56 8.65 -12.92
C ALA A 160 -2.43 9.63 -14.09
N PRO A 161 -3.53 10.31 -14.47
CA PRO A 161 -3.49 11.43 -15.41
C PRO A 161 -2.42 12.43 -14.98
N ASP A 162 -1.68 12.99 -15.94
CA ASP A 162 -0.69 14.03 -15.63
C ASP A 162 -1.39 15.39 -15.52
N LEU A 163 -1.78 15.76 -14.31
CA LEU A 163 -2.43 17.03 -14.00
C LEU A 163 -2.05 17.51 -12.60
N THR A 164 -2.39 18.78 -12.32
CA THR A 164 -2.29 19.37 -10.99
C THR A 164 -3.66 19.86 -10.56
N ILE A 165 -4.11 19.44 -9.38
CA ILE A 165 -5.34 19.92 -8.76
C ILE A 165 -5.00 21.13 -7.88
N GLU A 166 -5.66 22.25 -8.12
CA GLU A 166 -5.48 23.49 -7.34
C GLU A 166 -6.63 23.64 -6.35
N ALA A 167 -6.33 23.59 -5.06
CA ALA A 167 -7.35 23.66 -4.01
C ALA A 167 -6.92 24.70 -2.96
N GLY A 168 -7.43 25.93 -3.12
CA GLY A 168 -6.94 27.09 -2.37
C GLY A 168 -5.49 27.40 -2.75
N ASP A 169 -4.63 27.55 -1.75
CA ASP A 169 -3.19 27.81 -1.95
C ASP A 169 -2.37 26.52 -2.15
N GLU A 170 -3.01 25.35 -2.09
CA GLU A 170 -2.36 24.06 -2.21
C GLU A 170 -2.47 23.48 -3.65
N ARG A 171 -1.41 22.77 -4.05
CA ARG A 171 -1.29 22.12 -5.35
C ARG A 171 -1.00 20.63 -5.18
N PHE A 172 -1.78 19.81 -5.86
CA PHE A 172 -1.68 18.35 -5.81
C PHE A 172 -1.39 17.80 -7.20
N ALA A 173 -0.12 17.53 -7.51
CA ALA A 173 0.27 16.82 -8.72
C ALA A 173 -0.22 15.36 -8.62
N THR A 174 -0.88 14.83 -9.64
CA THR A 174 -1.43 13.45 -9.60
C THR A 174 -0.42 12.40 -10.01
N ARG A 175 0.55 12.74 -10.87
CA ARG A 175 1.58 11.81 -11.37
C ARG A 175 2.91 11.94 -10.63
N ASP A 176 3.53 13.12 -10.56
CA ASP A 176 4.75 13.35 -9.77
C ASP A 176 4.42 13.43 -8.27
N ARG A 177 4.38 12.27 -7.62
CA ARG A 177 3.92 12.13 -6.23
C ARG A 177 5.02 12.28 -5.18
N ARG A 178 6.30 12.26 -5.56
CA ARG A 178 7.46 12.43 -4.66
C ARG A 178 7.35 11.66 -3.35
N LYS A 179 6.95 10.37 -3.43
CA LYS A 179 6.70 9.51 -2.26
C LYS A 179 5.59 10.06 -1.34
N ARG A 180 4.49 10.52 -1.91
CA ARG A 180 3.26 10.87 -1.17
C ARG A 180 2.05 10.23 -1.80
N VAL A 181 1.29 9.51 -1.02
CA VAL A 181 -0.03 8.99 -1.39
C VAL A 181 -1.00 10.17 -1.54
N LEU A 182 -1.89 10.10 -2.52
CA LEU A 182 -3.02 11.03 -2.69
C LEU A 182 -4.34 10.27 -2.64
N VAL A 183 -5.25 10.75 -1.81
CA VAL A 183 -6.68 10.40 -1.91
C VAL A 183 -7.41 11.59 -2.53
N ILE A 184 -8.08 11.35 -3.66
CA ILE A 184 -8.97 12.32 -4.29
C ILE A 184 -10.41 11.90 -4.00
N ASP A 185 -11.18 12.78 -3.35
CA ASP A 185 -12.59 12.57 -3.04
C ASP A 185 -13.47 13.34 -4.03
N PHE A 186 -14.08 12.64 -4.98
CA PHE A 186 -15.00 13.25 -5.94
C PHE A 186 -16.42 13.25 -5.39
N TRP A 187 -17.09 14.40 -5.42
CA TRP A 187 -18.42 14.56 -4.83
C TRP A 187 -19.25 15.67 -5.51
N SER A 188 -20.55 15.76 -5.17
CA SER A 188 -21.43 16.90 -5.52
C SER A 188 -22.58 17.04 -4.52
N VAL A 189 -23.26 18.20 -4.50
CA VAL A 189 -24.47 18.39 -3.69
C VAL A 189 -25.73 17.79 -4.31
N LEU A 190 -25.69 17.40 -5.59
CA LEU A 190 -26.80 16.70 -6.24
C LEU A 190 -26.78 15.19 -5.95
N ASN A 191 -25.59 14.64 -5.70
CA ASN A 191 -25.42 13.28 -5.21
C ASN A 191 -24.53 13.33 -3.96
N THR A 192 -25.14 13.76 -2.86
CA THR A 192 -24.44 13.95 -1.59
C THR A 192 -23.86 12.62 -1.10
N PRO A 193 -22.60 12.61 -0.63
CA PRO A 193 -22.05 11.45 0.05
C PRO A 193 -22.92 10.99 1.23
N SER A 194 -22.99 9.69 1.46
CA SER A 194 -23.67 9.14 2.64
C SER A 194 -22.92 9.48 3.93
N ASP A 195 -23.58 9.41 5.09
CA ASP A 195 -22.90 9.67 6.37
C ASP A 195 -21.80 8.64 6.67
N LEU A 196 -21.97 7.38 6.22
CA LEU A 196 -20.91 6.36 6.30
C LEU A 196 -19.69 6.76 5.47
N HIS A 197 -19.90 7.33 4.28
CA HIS A 197 -18.82 7.85 3.44
C HIS A 197 -18.07 8.99 4.12
N VAL A 198 -18.81 9.98 4.62
CA VAL A 198 -18.23 11.15 5.31
C VAL A 198 -17.41 10.72 6.53
N SER A 199 -18.00 9.92 7.42
CA SER A 199 -17.32 9.44 8.63
C SER A 199 -16.10 8.59 8.30
N THR A 200 -16.15 7.80 7.23
CA THR A 200 -15.00 7.02 6.77
C THR A 200 -13.84 7.90 6.30
N LEU A 201 -14.12 8.93 5.49
CA LEU A 201 -13.09 9.85 5.03
C LEU A 201 -12.47 10.67 6.17
N LEU A 202 -13.28 11.12 7.13
CA LEU A 202 -12.77 11.77 8.35
C LEU A 202 -11.86 10.84 9.15
N SER A 203 -12.25 9.57 9.32
CA SER A 203 -11.41 8.57 9.99
C SER A 203 -10.10 8.32 9.26
N VAL A 204 -10.11 8.23 7.93
CA VAL A 204 -8.89 8.08 7.11
C VAL A 204 -7.99 9.30 7.27
N HIS A 205 -8.56 10.51 7.19
CA HIS A 205 -7.80 11.73 7.39
C HIS A 205 -7.20 11.78 8.80
N ASP A 206 -7.97 11.46 9.84
CA ASP A 206 -7.47 11.43 11.22
C ASP A 206 -6.36 10.39 11.43
N GLU A 207 -6.49 9.21 10.81
CA GLU A 207 -5.51 8.12 10.89
C GLU A 207 -4.15 8.53 10.28
N PHE A 208 -4.14 9.34 9.22
CA PHE A 208 -2.91 9.65 8.47
C PHE A 208 -2.46 11.12 8.51
N LYS A 209 -3.28 12.05 9.04
CA LYS A 209 -2.89 13.47 9.14
C LYS A 209 -1.58 13.60 9.93
N GLY A 210 -0.72 14.50 9.46
CA GLY A 210 0.62 14.70 10.02
C GLY A 210 1.68 13.73 9.48
N THR A 211 1.30 12.66 8.77
CA THR A 211 2.27 11.84 8.05
C THR A 211 2.67 12.54 6.75
N ALA A 212 3.96 12.82 6.55
CA ALA A 212 4.46 13.44 5.31
C ALA A 212 4.18 12.63 4.04
N ALA A 213 3.82 11.34 4.20
CA ALA A 213 3.51 10.40 3.13
C ALA A 213 2.05 10.45 2.65
N PHE A 214 1.16 11.23 3.27
CA PHE A 214 -0.28 11.22 2.95
C PHE A 214 -0.80 12.63 2.63
N GLN A 215 -1.62 12.71 1.59
CA GLN A 215 -2.36 13.91 1.20
C GLN A 215 -3.78 13.53 0.79
N MET A 216 -4.71 14.47 0.99
CA MET A 216 -6.11 14.32 0.59
C MET A 216 -6.63 15.62 0.00
N VAL A 217 -7.43 15.52 -1.05
CA VAL A 217 -8.08 16.67 -1.72
C VAL A 217 -9.49 16.29 -2.14
N GLY A 218 -10.44 17.18 -1.94
CA GLY A 218 -11.81 17.04 -2.44
C GLY A 218 -11.96 17.71 -3.79
N VAL A 219 -12.71 17.09 -4.70
CA VAL A 219 -13.03 17.63 -6.02
C VAL A 219 -14.55 17.63 -6.18
N ASN A 220 -15.11 18.82 -6.17
CA ASN A 220 -16.54 19.04 -6.34
C ASN A 220 -16.88 19.35 -7.80
N THR A 221 -17.91 18.66 -8.31
CA THR A 221 -18.39 18.76 -9.70
C THR A 221 -19.60 19.68 -9.88
N ASP A 222 -19.98 20.47 -8.88
CA ASP A 222 -21.14 21.33 -9.05
C ASP A 222 -20.88 22.47 -10.04
N ALA A 223 -21.94 22.86 -10.75
CA ALA A 223 -21.91 24.06 -11.58
C ALA A 223 -21.72 25.32 -10.73
N GLU A 224 -21.21 26.39 -11.33
CA GLU A 224 -20.95 27.69 -10.68
C GLU A 224 -22.04 28.13 -9.70
N ASN A 225 -23.31 28.04 -10.10
CA ASN A 225 -24.46 28.46 -9.29
C ASN A 225 -24.74 27.62 -8.02
N ARG A 226 -23.98 26.55 -7.77
CA ARG A 226 -24.10 25.67 -6.60
C ARG A 226 -22.83 25.60 -5.75
N VAL A 227 -21.75 26.29 -6.13
CA VAL A 227 -20.46 26.24 -5.44
C VAL A 227 -20.57 26.70 -3.99
N GLU A 228 -21.31 27.76 -3.70
CA GLU A 228 -21.48 28.23 -2.32
C GLU A 228 -22.24 27.22 -1.45
N ARG A 229 -23.26 26.55 -2.01
CA ARG A 229 -23.95 25.45 -1.33
C ARG A 229 -22.99 24.28 -1.06
N ALA A 230 -22.12 23.98 -2.02
CA ALA A 230 -21.09 22.95 -1.86
C ALA A 230 -20.10 23.32 -0.74
N LYS A 231 -19.58 24.56 -0.70
CA LYS A 231 -18.73 25.04 0.40
C LYS A 231 -19.40 24.89 1.76
N SER A 232 -20.65 25.32 1.90
CA SER A 232 -21.41 25.16 3.15
C SER A 232 -21.57 23.70 3.54
N PHE A 233 -21.89 22.82 2.59
CA PHE A 233 -22.01 21.38 2.85
C PHE A 233 -20.68 20.77 3.34
N ALA A 234 -19.56 21.10 2.68
CA ALA A 234 -18.23 20.64 3.10
C ALA A 234 -17.88 21.09 4.52
N ALA A 235 -18.16 22.36 4.85
CA ALA A 235 -17.94 22.90 6.19
C ALA A 235 -18.84 22.24 7.24
N GLU A 236 -20.13 22.04 6.95
CA GLU A 236 -21.09 21.36 7.82
C GLU A 236 -20.69 19.91 8.12
N LYS A 237 -20.20 19.19 7.11
CA LYS A 237 -19.69 17.82 7.26
C LYS A 237 -18.30 17.75 7.90
N GLY A 238 -17.70 18.89 8.25
CA GLY A 238 -16.42 18.96 8.95
C GLY A 238 -15.24 18.54 8.08
N TRP A 239 -15.32 18.67 6.76
CA TRP A 239 -14.20 18.36 5.89
C TRP A 239 -13.10 19.41 6.06
N VAL A 240 -11.95 18.93 6.53
CA VAL A 240 -10.78 19.75 6.86
C VAL A 240 -9.72 19.75 5.77
N TRP A 241 -9.84 18.88 4.76
CA TRP A 241 -8.91 18.83 3.64
C TRP A 241 -9.28 19.82 2.54
N PRO A 242 -8.30 20.32 1.76
CA PRO A 242 -8.55 21.29 0.69
C PRO A 242 -9.56 20.82 -0.34
N GLN A 243 -10.35 21.76 -0.85
CA GLN A 243 -11.39 21.51 -1.86
C GLN A 243 -11.10 22.25 -3.16
N HIS A 244 -11.17 21.53 -4.28
CA HIS A 244 -11.24 22.09 -5.62
C HIS A 244 -12.71 22.07 -6.09
N TYR A 245 -13.16 23.17 -6.66
CA TYR A 245 -14.51 23.28 -7.25
C TYR A 245 -14.37 23.46 -8.76
N GLU A 246 -14.79 22.47 -9.54
CA GLU A 246 -14.65 22.52 -11.00
C GLU A 246 -15.59 23.54 -11.66
N ARG A 247 -16.65 23.95 -10.95
CA ARG A 247 -17.64 24.96 -11.40
C ARG A 247 -18.42 24.55 -12.67
N VAL A 248 -18.30 23.29 -13.07
CA VAL A 248 -18.99 22.70 -14.23
C VAL A 248 -19.52 21.31 -13.89
N ALA A 249 -20.79 21.07 -14.21
CA ALA A 249 -21.42 19.78 -13.97
C ALA A 249 -21.07 18.75 -15.07
N ALA A 250 -21.60 18.94 -16.28
CA ALA A 250 -21.35 18.02 -17.39
C ALA A 250 -19.96 18.26 -18.01
N GLY A 251 -19.17 17.19 -18.18
CA GLY A 251 -17.86 17.30 -18.83
C GLY A 251 -16.76 17.96 -17.98
N ALA A 252 -16.94 17.96 -16.65
CA ALA A 252 -15.95 18.39 -15.67
C ALA A 252 -14.52 17.87 -16.01
N PRO A 253 -13.52 18.76 -16.20
CA PRO A 253 -12.18 18.40 -16.68
C PRO A 253 -11.48 17.30 -15.87
N ILE A 254 -11.58 17.35 -14.55
CA ILE A 254 -10.91 16.41 -13.66
C ILE A 254 -11.80 15.19 -13.46
N THR A 255 -13.02 15.36 -12.95
CA THR A 255 -13.88 14.23 -12.58
C THR A 255 -14.33 13.40 -13.77
N HIS A 256 -14.78 14.04 -14.86
CA HIS A 256 -15.37 13.33 -16.00
C HIS A 256 -14.36 13.04 -17.11
N LYS A 257 -13.45 13.96 -17.42
CA LYS A 257 -12.53 13.80 -18.56
C LYS A 257 -11.24 13.06 -18.20
N ALA A 258 -10.60 13.44 -17.08
CA ALA A 258 -9.32 12.87 -16.69
C ALA A 258 -9.47 11.47 -16.06
N PHE A 259 -10.33 11.30 -15.05
CA PHE A 259 -10.44 10.02 -14.32
C PHE A 259 -11.50 9.07 -14.89
N ARG A 260 -12.55 9.59 -15.55
CA ARG A 260 -13.58 8.78 -16.26
C ARG A 260 -14.21 7.67 -15.41
N ALA A 261 -14.27 7.84 -14.09
CA ALA A 261 -14.73 6.82 -13.16
C ALA A 261 -16.26 6.86 -12.89
N GLY A 262 -16.99 7.66 -13.65
CA GLY A 262 -18.46 7.75 -13.60
C GLY A 262 -18.95 8.91 -12.75
N ALA A 263 -20.16 8.75 -12.20
CA ALA A 263 -20.80 9.76 -11.38
C ALA A 263 -20.25 9.73 -9.95
N ALA A 264 -19.91 10.91 -9.42
CA ALA A 264 -19.63 11.12 -8.01
C ALA A 264 -20.85 10.75 -7.14
N PRO A 265 -20.67 10.28 -5.88
CA PRO A 265 -19.41 10.24 -5.16
C PRO A 265 -18.56 8.99 -5.43
N TYR A 266 -17.25 9.18 -5.58
CA TYR A 266 -16.24 8.10 -5.64
C TYR A 266 -14.85 8.66 -5.31
N GLN A 267 -13.93 7.79 -4.92
CA GLN A 267 -12.58 8.15 -4.51
C GLN A 267 -11.59 7.51 -5.46
N VAL A 268 -10.45 8.17 -5.62
CA VAL A 268 -9.28 7.62 -6.29
C VAL A 268 -8.09 7.67 -5.34
N LEU A 269 -7.41 6.54 -5.20
CA LEU A 269 -6.16 6.41 -4.48
C LEU A 269 -5.00 6.35 -5.47
N ILE A 270 -4.04 7.27 -5.33
CA ILE A 270 -2.79 7.28 -6.08
C ILE A 270 -1.64 7.06 -5.10
N ASP A 271 -0.76 6.09 -5.38
CA ASP A 271 0.40 5.84 -4.52
C ASP A 271 1.55 6.84 -4.73
N GLY A 272 2.61 6.71 -3.92
CA GLY A 272 3.79 7.59 -3.99
C GLY A 272 4.58 7.53 -5.31
N ARG A 273 4.19 6.65 -6.24
CA ARG A 273 4.79 6.45 -7.57
C ARG A 273 3.89 6.99 -8.69
N GLY A 274 2.74 7.57 -8.36
CA GLY A 274 1.80 8.08 -9.36
C GLY A 274 0.90 7.01 -9.98
N ILE A 275 0.76 5.83 -9.36
CA ILE A 275 -0.11 4.76 -9.85
C ILE A 275 -1.45 4.77 -9.14
N ILE A 276 -2.53 4.60 -9.91
CA ILE A 276 -3.88 4.42 -9.38
C ILE A 276 -3.98 3.02 -8.73
N ARG A 277 -4.16 2.99 -7.41
CA ARG A 277 -4.23 1.75 -6.61
C ARG A 277 -5.63 1.26 -6.36
N ALA A 278 -6.56 2.19 -6.19
CA ALA A 278 -7.96 1.87 -5.92
C ALA A 278 -8.86 2.98 -6.44
N VAL A 279 -10.03 2.59 -6.93
CA VAL A 279 -11.11 3.49 -7.29
C VAL A 279 -12.42 2.91 -6.75
N GLY A 280 -13.18 3.70 -6.02
CA GLY A 280 -14.48 3.26 -5.51
C GLY A 280 -15.01 4.11 -4.36
N SER A 281 -15.96 3.57 -3.59
CA SER A 281 -16.50 4.28 -2.43
C SER A 281 -15.54 4.21 -1.25
N ALA A 282 -15.44 5.30 -0.49
CA ALA A 282 -14.68 5.38 0.75
C ALA A 282 -15.19 4.36 1.77
N ALA A 283 -16.49 4.08 1.77
CA ALA A 283 -17.13 3.10 2.64
C ALA A 283 -16.76 1.65 2.28
N ASP A 284 -16.12 1.39 1.14
CA ASP A 284 -15.64 0.07 0.78
C ASP A 284 -14.39 -0.30 1.63
N PRO A 285 -14.43 -1.38 2.42
CA PRO A 285 -13.27 -1.82 3.21
C PRO A 285 -12.00 -1.99 2.38
N GLY A 286 -12.13 -2.46 1.13
CA GLY A 286 -10.99 -2.63 0.22
C GLY A 286 -10.27 -1.32 -0.10
N PHE A 287 -11.00 -0.20 -0.19
CA PHE A 287 -10.41 1.12 -0.42
C PHE A 287 -9.54 1.55 0.78
N ARG A 288 -10.02 1.36 2.00
CA ARG A 288 -9.28 1.69 3.23
C ARG A 288 -8.00 0.85 3.38
N TYR A 289 -8.08 -0.45 3.13
CA TYR A 289 -6.90 -1.30 3.16
C TYR A 289 -5.88 -0.92 2.07
N ALA A 290 -6.34 -0.48 0.90
CA ALA A 290 -5.45 -0.01 -0.16
C ALA A 290 -4.70 1.27 0.26
N ILE A 291 -5.35 2.20 0.97
CA ILE A 291 -4.69 3.39 1.53
C ILE A 291 -3.58 2.98 2.50
N ARG A 292 -3.88 2.09 3.45
CA ARG A 292 -2.90 1.59 4.43
C ARG A 292 -1.69 0.97 3.76
N ALA A 293 -1.91 0.10 2.77
CA ALA A 293 -0.83 -0.48 1.98
C ALA A 293 0.01 0.61 1.31
N ALA A 294 -0.61 1.52 0.56
CA ALA A 294 0.11 2.59 -0.14
C ALA A 294 0.92 3.48 0.81
N VAL A 295 0.38 3.81 2.00
CA VAL A 295 1.11 4.59 3.01
C VAL A 295 2.24 3.78 3.63
N ALA A 296 2.02 2.52 4.00
CA ALA A 296 3.05 1.64 4.56
C ALA A 296 4.24 1.47 3.59
N GLU A 297 3.95 1.27 2.30
CA GLU A 297 4.94 1.18 1.24
C GLU A 297 5.73 2.48 1.08
N THR A 298 5.03 3.61 1.06
CA THR A 298 5.64 4.94 0.94
C THR A 298 6.57 5.25 2.11
N LEU A 299 6.24 4.77 3.31
CA LEU A 299 7.07 4.87 4.51
C LEU A 299 8.18 3.80 4.58
N GLY A 300 8.27 2.89 3.61
CA GLY A 300 9.25 1.79 3.60
C GLY A 300 8.98 0.69 4.64
N LYS A 301 7.76 0.63 5.21
CA LYS A 301 7.33 -0.40 6.18
C LYS A 301 6.87 -1.69 5.52
N ALA A 302 6.56 -1.64 4.23
CA ALA A 302 6.16 -2.78 3.40
C ALA A 302 6.76 -2.64 1.99
N PRO A 303 7.03 -3.76 1.30
CA PRO A 303 7.45 -3.69 -0.10
C PRO A 303 6.29 -3.26 -0.99
N ALA A 304 6.56 -2.36 -1.93
CA ALA A 304 5.57 -1.93 -2.92
C ALA A 304 5.28 -3.08 -3.91
N PRO A 305 4.01 -3.47 -4.13
CA PRO A 305 3.69 -4.51 -5.08
C PRO A 305 3.91 -4.02 -6.52
N GLN A 306 4.14 -4.97 -7.42
CA GLN A 306 4.19 -4.71 -8.85
C GLN A 306 2.75 -4.50 -9.36
N PRO A 307 2.42 -3.31 -9.89
CA PRO A 307 1.09 -3.06 -10.43
C PRO A 307 0.84 -3.93 -11.67
N ILE A 308 -0.34 -4.53 -11.73
CA ILE A 308 -0.80 -5.32 -12.87
C ILE A 308 -2.20 -4.83 -13.24
N ASP A 309 -2.37 -4.33 -14.46
CA ASP A 309 -3.65 -3.86 -14.98
C ASP A 309 -4.62 -5.02 -15.28
N VAL A 310 -5.84 -4.70 -15.71
CA VAL A 310 -6.85 -5.71 -16.07
C VAL A 310 -6.48 -6.57 -17.28
N SER A 311 -5.52 -6.14 -18.09
CA SER A 311 -4.98 -6.90 -19.23
C SER A 311 -3.84 -7.84 -18.83
N GLY A 312 -3.41 -7.81 -17.56
CA GLY A 312 -2.28 -8.59 -17.06
C GLY A 312 -0.92 -7.94 -17.32
N LYS A 313 -0.88 -6.65 -17.71
CA LYS A 313 0.36 -5.94 -18.01
C LYS A 313 0.77 -5.04 -16.85
N THR A 314 2.08 -4.90 -16.68
CA THR A 314 2.67 -3.87 -15.82
C THR A 314 2.91 -2.59 -16.65
N PRO A 315 2.66 -1.39 -16.11
CA PRO A 315 2.98 -0.12 -16.80
C PRO A 315 4.44 -0.08 -17.25
N ALA A 316 4.70 0.53 -18.41
CA ALA A 316 6.02 0.52 -19.05
C ALA A 316 7.13 1.15 -18.18
N GLU A 317 6.79 2.18 -17.38
CA GLU A 317 7.73 2.89 -16.50
C GLU A 317 8.03 2.13 -15.20
N PHE A 318 7.37 0.99 -14.97
CA PHE A 318 7.58 0.12 -13.81
C PHE A 318 8.55 -1.04 -14.06
N ALA A 319 9.19 -1.10 -15.24
CA ALA A 319 10.45 -1.80 -15.32
C ALA A 319 11.35 -1.17 -14.23
N PRO A 320 11.90 -1.95 -13.27
CA PRO A 320 12.84 -1.41 -12.29
C PRO A 320 13.83 -0.53 -13.06
N PRO A 321 14.07 0.73 -12.62
CA PRO A 321 14.87 1.68 -13.39
C PRO A 321 16.06 0.92 -13.90
N LYS A 322 16.16 0.77 -15.24
CA LYS A 322 17.15 -0.08 -15.91
C LYS A 322 18.43 0.14 -15.13
N ALA A 323 18.87 -0.88 -14.37
CA ALA A 323 19.86 -0.72 -13.30
C ALA A 323 20.91 0.25 -13.84
N PRO A 324 21.09 1.43 -13.20
CA PRO A 324 21.75 2.58 -13.81
C PRO A 324 22.93 2.02 -14.56
N GLU A 325 22.87 2.13 -15.89
CA GLU A 325 23.79 1.41 -16.79
C GLU A 325 25.15 1.57 -16.16
N ALA A 326 25.70 0.46 -15.62
CA ALA A 326 26.75 0.52 -14.59
C ALA A 326 27.71 1.61 -15.04
N PRO A 327 27.88 2.71 -14.26
CA PRO A 327 28.48 3.95 -14.74
C PRO A 327 29.67 3.53 -15.55
N PRO A 328 29.68 3.83 -16.87
CA PRO A 328 30.41 3.09 -17.89
C PRO A 328 31.75 2.75 -17.28
N VAL A 329 31.97 1.46 -16.97
CA VAL A 329 33.14 0.99 -16.21
C VAL A 329 34.28 1.81 -16.74
N ALA A 330 34.79 2.74 -15.92
CA ALA A 330 35.66 3.80 -16.41
C ALA A 330 36.83 3.09 -17.06
N THR A 331 36.78 2.97 -18.38
CA THR A 331 37.89 2.41 -19.13
C THR A 331 39.01 3.37 -18.83
N HIS A 332 40.20 2.84 -18.53
CA HIS A 332 41.37 3.58 -18.04
C HIS A 332 41.90 4.66 -19.02
N ASN A 333 41.08 5.15 -19.94
CA ASN A 333 41.34 6.13 -20.98
C ASN A 333 40.57 7.44 -20.79
N GLU A 334 39.99 7.73 -19.62
CA GLU A 334 39.65 9.14 -19.31
C GLU A 334 40.95 9.95 -19.30
N PRO A 335 41.05 11.04 -20.09
CA PRO A 335 42.23 11.91 -20.05
C PRO A 335 42.46 12.35 -18.59
N PRO A 336 43.72 12.45 -18.15
CA PRO A 336 44.04 12.81 -16.77
C PRO A 336 43.32 14.12 -16.43
N ARG A 337 42.45 14.06 -15.42
CA ARG A 337 41.76 15.26 -14.91
C ARG A 337 42.83 16.24 -14.45
N ALA A 338 42.68 17.51 -14.78
CA ALA A 338 43.55 18.54 -14.24
C ALA A 338 43.23 18.74 -12.76
N SER A 339 44.27 18.95 -11.93
CA SER A 339 44.08 19.39 -10.55
C SER A 339 43.52 20.81 -10.54
N ASP A 340 42.54 21.06 -9.68
CA ASP A 340 42.03 22.41 -9.43
C ASP A 340 42.64 22.92 -8.10
N PRO A 341 43.36 24.07 -8.10
CA PRO A 341 44.00 24.58 -6.90
C PRO A 341 43.04 24.84 -5.73
N ALA A 342 41.82 25.31 -6.01
CA ALA A 342 40.82 25.59 -4.99
C ALA A 342 40.24 24.29 -4.41
N ALA A 343 40.00 23.30 -5.26
CA ALA A 343 39.60 21.96 -4.82
C ALA A 343 40.70 21.30 -3.95
N ALA A 344 41.98 21.51 -4.32
CA ALA A 344 43.12 20.98 -3.57
C ALA A 344 43.25 21.59 -2.18
N ASP A 345 42.97 22.89 -2.03
CA ASP A 345 42.92 23.56 -0.73
C ASP A 345 41.81 23.00 0.16
N LEU A 346 40.61 22.83 -0.40
CA LEU A 346 39.48 22.23 0.33
C LEU A 346 39.79 20.79 0.75
N LEU A 347 40.39 19.99 -0.13
CA LEU A 347 40.74 18.60 0.19
C LEU A 347 41.80 18.52 1.30
N ARG A 348 42.80 19.43 1.28
CA ARG A 348 43.78 19.56 2.39
C ARG A 348 43.09 19.88 3.71
N GLN A 349 42.15 20.82 3.72
CA GLN A 349 41.40 21.18 4.93
C GLN A 349 40.53 20.03 5.43
N ALA A 350 39.83 19.33 4.53
CA ALA A 350 39.02 18.16 4.88
C ALA A 350 39.88 17.07 5.55
N ARG A 351 41.09 16.80 5.04
CA ARG A 351 42.04 15.85 5.65
C ARG A 351 42.50 16.29 7.05
N VAL A 352 42.62 17.59 7.32
CA VAL A 352 42.92 18.10 8.67
C VAL A 352 41.74 17.86 9.62
N PHE A 353 40.50 18.07 9.16
CA PHE A 353 39.32 17.75 9.96
C PHE A 353 39.21 16.25 10.27
N LEU A 354 39.54 15.38 9.31
CA LEU A 354 39.60 13.94 9.54
C LEU A 354 40.63 13.57 10.62
N LYS A 355 41.83 14.14 10.56
CA LYS A 355 42.89 13.89 11.55
C LYS A 355 42.54 14.38 12.96
N THR A 356 41.76 15.46 13.06
CA THR A 356 41.35 16.05 14.35
C THR A 356 40.03 15.46 14.89
N GLY A 357 39.47 14.45 14.23
CA GLY A 357 38.22 13.79 14.66
C GLY A 357 36.93 14.58 14.32
N ARG A 358 37.04 15.69 13.58
CA ARG A 358 35.91 16.53 13.16
C ARG A 358 35.21 15.97 11.92
N LYS A 359 34.63 14.77 12.04
CA LYS A 359 34.06 14.01 10.90
C LYS A 359 32.91 14.74 10.17
N THR A 360 32.05 15.46 10.89
CA THR A 360 30.93 16.19 10.30
C THR A 360 31.41 17.30 9.37
N ASP A 361 32.41 18.07 9.81
CA ASP A 361 32.99 19.17 9.02
C ASP A 361 33.75 18.63 7.80
N ALA A 362 34.49 17.53 7.98
CA ALA A 362 35.15 16.84 6.88
C ALA A 362 34.13 16.36 5.82
N LYS A 363 33.03 15.71 6.25
CA LYS A 363 31.98 15.24 5.34
C LYS A 363 31.34 16.38 4.55
N ALA A 364 31.02 17.50 5.20
CA ALA A 364 30.47 18.67 4.53
C ALA A 364 31.44 19.23 3.47
N MET A 365 32.73 19.31 3.80
CA MET A 365 33.76 19.83 2.90
C MET A 365 34.03 18.88 1.71
N LEU A 366 34.06 17.56 1.94
CA LEU A 366 34.21 16.57 0.87
C LEU A 366 33.00 16.60 -0.08
N GLN A 367 31.78 16.69 0.45
CA GLN A 367 30.57 16.82 -0.37
C GLN A 367 30.60 18.10 -1.21
N ARG A 368 31.13 19.19 -0.64
CA ARG A 368 31.32 20.45 -1.36
C ARG A 368 32.29 20.30 -2.54
N ILE A 369 33.41 19.60 -2.36
CA ILE A 369 34.38 19.35 -3.44
C ILE A 369 33.72 18.56 -4.59
N VAL A 370 32.99 17.50 -4.26
CA VAL A 370 32.27 16.67 -5.26
C VAL A 370 31.25 17.49 -6.05
N ASN A 371 30.54 18.40 -5.37
CA ASN A 371 29.49 19.19 -5.99
C ASN A 371 30.02 20.39 -6.80
N GLU A 372 31.02 21.12 -6.28
CA GLU A 372 31.53 22.35 -6.89
C GLU A 372 32.62 22.08 -7.95
N TYR A 373 33.37 20.99 -7.83
CA TYR A 373 34.52 20.69 -8.70
C TYR A 373 34.45 19.28 -9.32
N PRO A 374 33.31 18.86 -9.91
CA PRO A 374 33.06 17.46 -10.30
C PRO A 374 34.08 16.89 -11.30
N GLN A 375 34.77 17.75 -12.05
CA GLN A 375 35.76 17.38 -13.07
C GLN A 375 37.21 17.36 -12.56
N SER A 376 37.46 17.74 -11.31
CA SER A 376 38.80 17.78 -10.71
C SER A 376 39.29 16.38 -10.28
N LEU A 377 40.61 16.24 -10.09
CA LEU A 377 41.19 15.05 -9.44
C LEU A 377 40.73 14.92 -7.99
N GLU A 378 40.59 16.06 -7.33
CA GLU A 378 40.23 16.18 -5.91
C GLU A 378 38.79 15.73 -5.63
N ALA A 379 37.86 15.97 -6.56
CA ALA A 379 36.49 15.47 -6.43
C ALA A 379 36.41 13.94 -6.48
N ARG A 380 37.27 13.28 -7.25
CA ARG A 380 37.35 11.81 -7.25
C ARG A 380 37.83 11.31 -5.89
N GLU A 381 38.93 11.87 -5.40
CA GLU A 381 39.46 11.48 -4.09
C GLU A 381 38.47 11.80 -2.95
N ALA A 382 37.77 12.93 -3.02
CA ALA A 382 36.75 13.29 -2.06
C ALA A 382 35.57 12.30 -2.07
N GLY A 383 35.18 11.82 -3.24
CA GLY A 383 34.19 10.75 -3.41
C GLY A 383 34.64 9.44 -2.73
N ASP A 384 35.89 9.04 -2.94
CA ASP A 384 36.46 7.83 -2.31
C ASP A 384 36.50 7.96 -0.77
N LEU A 385 36.89 9.13 -0.25
CA LEU A 385 36.89 9.39 1.20
C LEU A 385 35.49 9.39 1.81
N LEU A 386 34.47 9.86 1.07
CA LEU A 386 33.06 9.86 1.53
C LEU A 386 32.49 8.45 1.67
N ILE A 387 32.96 7.48 0.88
CA ILE A 387 32.54 6.07 0.99
C ILE A 387 33.03 5.44 2.30
N HIS A 388 34.17 5.90 2.81
CA HIS A 388 34.83 5.34 4.00
C HIS A 388 34.54 6.11 5.31
N LEU A 389 33.76 7.20 5.25
CA LEU A 389 33.35 8.02 6.39
C LEU A 389 31.97 7.64 6.94
#